data_AF-A0A1R3U5S9-F1
#
_entry.id   AF-A0A1R3U5S9-F1
#
_cell.length_a   1.000
_cell.length_b   1.000
_cell.length_c   1.000
_cell.angle_alpha   90.00
_cell.angle_beta   90.00
_cell.angle_gamma   90.00
#
_symmetry.space_group_name_H-M   'P 1'
#
loop_
_entity.id
_entity.type
_entity.pdbx_description
1 polymer ?
#
loop_
_entity_poly.entity_id
_entity_poly.type
_entity_poly.pdbx_seq_one_letter_code
_entity_poly.pdbx_strand_id
1 'polypeptide(L)' 'MKAVADTLGVSRSNLVERLKGRSKPRGAYHKAEDAELLPIIRRLEKHTARSRRPHP' A
#
# COMPACT_ATOMS: atom_id res chain seq x y z
N MET A 1 20.16 5.95 12.93
CA MET A 1 19.77 4.55 12.64
C MET A 1 19.49 3.66 13.85
N LYS A 2 20.11 3.84 15.03
CA LYS A 2 19.84 3.00 16.23
C LYS A 2 18.39 3.10 16.72
N ALA A 3 17.91 4.32 16.99
CA ALA A 3 16.53 4.54 17.44
C ALA A 3 15.49 3.91 16.49
N VAL A 4 15.70 4.04 15.17
CA VAL A 4 14.84 3.42 14.15
C VAL A 4 14.87 1.89 14.21
N ALA A 5 16.04 1.29 14.43
CA ALA A 5 16.20 -0.16 14.57
C ALA A 5 15.45 -0.67 15.81
N ASP A 6 15.60 0.04 16.93
CA ASP A 6 14.96 -0.29 18.20
C ASP A 6 13.43 -0.16 18.10
N THR A 7 12.93 0.92 17.47
CA THR A 7 11.49 1.11 17.23
C THR A 7 10.89 0.03 16.32
N LEU A 8 11.61 -0.40 15.29
CA LEU A 8 11.12 -1.38 14.33
C LEU A 8 11.40 -2.84 14.75
N GLY A 9 12.12 -3.07 15.85
CA GLY A 9 12.52 -4.41 16.30
C GLY A 9 13.42 -5.14 15.30
N VAL A 10 14.22 -4.41 14.52
CA VAL A 10 15.12 -4.98 13.49
C VAL A 10 16.58 -4.71 13.81
N SER A 11 17.50 -5.47 13.21
CA SER A 11 18.92 -5.21 13.39
C SER A 11 19.37 -3.93 12.65
N ARG A 12 20.35 -3.23 13.21
CA ARG A 12 20.99 -2.08 12.55
C ARG A 12 21.63 -2.46 11.20
N SER A 13 22.20 -3.66 11.11
CA SER A 13 22.78 -4.17 9.86
C SER A 13 21.73 -4.36 8.78
N ASN A 14 20.52 -4.84 9.12
CA ASN A 14 19.40 -4.93 8.18
C ASN A 14 19.05 -3.56 7.58
N LEU A 15 18.98 -2.51 8.42
CA LEU A 15 18.72 -1.15 7.94
C LEU A 15 19.85 -0.61 7.04
N VAL A 16 21.10 -0.89 7.38
CA VAL A 16 22.27 -0.46 6.57
C VAL A 16 22.27 -1.14 5.21
N GLU A 17 21.97 -2.44 5.12
CA GLU A 17 21.91 -3.14 3.84
C GLU A 17 20.74 -2.65 2.97
N ARG A 18 19.59 -2.33 3.59
CA ARG A 18 18.45 -1.70 2.91
C ARG A 18 18.79 -0.31 2.39
N LEU A 19 19.48 0.50 3.18
CA LEU A 19 19.93 1.85 2.78
C LEU A 19 20.90 1.79 1.60
N LYS A 20 21.78 0.79 1.55
CA LYS A 20 22.71 0.56 0.43
C LYS A 20 22.02 0.04 -0.85
N GLY A 21 20.69 -0.08 -0.86
CA GLY A 21 19.93 -0.58 -2.02
C GLY A 21 20.11 -2.07 -2.29
N ARG A 22 20.71 -2.82 -1.35
CA ARG A 22 20.94 -4.27 -1.51
C ARG A 22 19.69 -5.10 -1.27
N SER A 23 18.65 -4.51 -0.66
CA SER A 23 17.33 -5.13 -0.58
C SER A 23 16.49 -4.78 -1.80
N LYS A 24 15.95 -5.80 -2.48
CA LYS A 24 14.99 -5.61 -3.57
C LYS A 24 13.82 -4.74 -3.06
N PRO A 25 13.52 -3.60 -3.72
CA PRO A 25 12.34 -2.82 -3.36
C PRO A 25 11.11 -3.71 -3.53
N ARG A 26 10.17 -3.64 -2.59
CA ARG A 26 8.88 -4.29 -2.75
C ARG A 26 8.23 -3.64 -3.98
N GLY A 27 7.99 -4.43 -5.02
CA GLY A 27 7.23 -3.97 -6.18
C GLY A 27 5.81 -3.56 -5.77
N ALA A 28 5.09 -2.96 -6.72
CA ALA A 28 3.67 -2.72 -6.54
C ALA A 28 2.98 -4.02 -6.13
N TYR A 29 2.15 -3.94 -5.09
CA TYR A 29 1.43 -5.08 -4.60
C TYR A 29 0.31 -5.39 -5.61
N HIS A 30 0.53 -6.43 -6.40
CA HIS A 30 -0.42 -6.95 -7.35
C HIS A 30 -0.71 -8.39 -6.97
N LYS A 31 -1.88 -8.61 -6.40
CA LYS A 31 -2.44 -9.95 -6.28
C LYS A 31 -3.25 -10.27 -7.52
N ALA A 32 -3.24 -11.53 -7.96
CA ALA A 32 -4.01 -11.95 -9.13
C ALA A 32 -5.51 -11.67 -8.91
N GLU A 33 -5.95 -11.81 -7.66
CA GLU A 33 -7.31 -11.59 -7.20
C GLU A 33 -7.72 -10.10 -7.19
N ASP A 34 -6.77 -9.15 -7.18
CA ASP A 34 -7.06 -7.71 -7.18
C ASP A 34 -7.80 -7.28 -8.47
N ALA A 35 -7.58 -8.00 -9.58
CA ALA A 35 -8.27 -7.75 -10.84
C ALA A 35 -9.79 -7.94 -10.71
N GLU A 36 -10.23 -8.86 -9.86
CA GLU A 36 -11.65 -9.14 -9.59
C GLU A 36 -12.27 -8.11 -8.64
N LEU A 37 -11.46 -7.48 -7.79
CA LEU A 37 -11.90 -6.44 -6.86
C LEU A 37 -12.11 -5.08 -7.54
N LEU A 38 -11.35 -4.77 -8.60
CA LEU A 38 -11.42 -3.48 -9.30
C LEU A 38 -12.84 -3.12 -9.79
N PRO A 39 -13.62 -4.01 -10.42
CA PRO A 39 -15.00 -3.74 -10.80
C PRO A 39 -15.92 -3.43 -9.60
N ILE A 40 -15.71 -4.10 -8.47
CA ILE A 40 -16.50 -3.92 -7.24
C ILE A 40 -16.23 -2.54 -6.64
N ILE A 41 -14.95 -2.17 -6.52
CA ILE A 41 -14.52 -0.86 -6.00
C ILE A 41 -15.09 0.27 -6.87
N ARG A 42 -14.96 0.17 -8.20
CA ARG A 42 -15.51 1.16 -9.14
C ARG A 42 -17.03 1.29 -9.05
N ARG A 43 -17.73 0.19 -8.73
CA ARG A 43 -19.18 0.21 -8.51
C ARG A 43 -19.52 1.02 -7.26
N LEU A 44 -18.81 0.81 -6.16
CA LEU A 44 -19.01 1.54 -4.90
C LEU A 44 -18.76 3.05 -5.06
N GLU A 45 -17.70 3.45 -5.79
CA GLU A 45 -17.43 4.86 -6.11
C GLU A 45 -18.60 5.51 -6.87
N LYS A 46 -19.14 4.82 -7.88
CA LYS A 46 -20.27 5.31 -8.69
C LYS A 46 -21.55 5.45 -7.89
N HIS A 47 -21.84 4.51 -6.99
CA HIS A 47 -23.01 4.61 -6.10
C HIS A 47 -22.87 5.81 -5.14
N THR A 48 -21.68 6.01 -4.60
CA THR A 48 -21.38 7.16 -3.72
C THR A 48 -21.53 8.49 -4.45
N ALA A 49 -21.07 8.57 -5.70
CA ALA A 49 -21.21 9.77 -6.54
C ALA A 49 -22.69 10.08 -6.90
N ARG A 50 -23.53 9.04 -7.05
CA ARG A 50 -24.96 9.19 -7.35
C ARG A 50 -25.75 9.68 -6.12
N SER A 51 -25.40 9.21 -4.93
CA SER A 51 -26.04 9.63 -3.66
C SER A 51 -25.74 11.09 -3.27
N ARG A 52 -24.67 11.69 -3.84
CA ARG A 52 -24.28 13.09 -3.57
C ARG A 52 -24.87 14.09 -4.54
N ARG A 53 -25.68 13.66 -5.52
CA ARG A 53 -26.40 14.59 -6.40
C ARG A 53 -27.66 15.07 -5.67
N PRO A 54 -27.87 16.38 -5.47
CA PRO A 54 -29.13 16.87 -4.95
C PRO A 54 -30.23 16.60 -6.00
N HIS A 55 -31.38 16.09 -5.54
CA HIS A 55 -32.59 16.00 -6.35
C HIS A 55 -33.14 17.41 -6.61
N PRO A 56 -33.64 17.71 -7.83
CA PRO A 56 -34.30 18.98 -8.13
C PRO A 56 -35.64 19.13 -7.40
#